data_AF-A0A3M2EMY5-F1
#
_entry.id   AF-A0A3M2EMY5-F1
#
_cell.length_a   1.000
_cell.length_b   1.000
_cell.length_c   1.000
_cell.angle_alpha   90.00
_cell.angle_beta   90.00
_cell.angle_gamma   90.00
#
_symmetry.space_group_name_H-M   'P 1'
#
loop_
_entity.id
_entity.type
_entity.pdbx_description
1 polymer ?
#
loop_
_entity_poly.entity_id
_entity_poly.type
_entity_poly.pdbx_seq_one_letter_code
_entity_poly.pdbx_strand_id
1 'polypeptide(L)' 'KARRDDAIIRGGGEYWVGKVLALRLGYDGSVTGVDNGLTGGLGIRWEEFSLDYAFMPFGEIGENHRFGIGYRWGP' A
#
# COMPACT_ATOMS: atom_id res chain seq x y z
N LYS A 1 -34.01 -9.10 10.48
CA LYS A 1 -32.58 -9.00 10.88
C LYS A 1 -31.80 -8.58 9.64
N ALA A 2 -31.72 -7.27 9.39
CA ALA A 2 -31.12 -6.73 8.18
C ALA A 2 -29.63 -7.07 8.18
N ARG A 3 -29.20 -7.88 7.21
CA ARG A 3 -27.79 -8.12 6.92
C ARG A 3 -27.30 -6.78 6.37
N ARG A 4 -26.69 -5.95 7.24
CA ARG A 4 -25.85 -4.85 6.75
C ARG A 4 -24.68 -5.56 6.10
N ASP A 5 -24.78 -5.77 4.80
CA ASP A 5 -23.60 -5.93 3.96
C ASP A 5 -22.85 -4.62 4.14
N ASP A 6 -21.89 -4.59 5.08
CA ASP A 6 -20.96 -3.49 5.21
C ASP A 6 -20.18 -3.46 3.89
N ALA A 7 -20.64 -2.62 2.97
CA ALA A 7 -20.01 -2.47 1.66
C ALA A 7 -18.63 -1.87 1.89
N ILE A 8 -17.62 -2.72 1.90
CA ILE A 8 -16.23 -2.32 2.06
C ILE A 8 -15.75 -1.77 0.71
N ILE A 9 -15.53 -0.45 0.66
CA ILE A 9 -14.94 0.20 -0.51
C ILE A 9 -13.43 0.25 -0.31
N ARG A 10 -12.69 -0.37 -1.23
CA ARG A 10 -11.23 -0.24 -1.30
C ARG A 10 -10.88 0.45 -2.61
N GLY A 11 -10.09 1.50 -2.51
CA GLY A 11 -9.59 2.25 -3.66
C GLY A 11 -8.08 2.39 -3.57
N GLY A 12 -7.41 2.47 -4.70
CA GLY A 12 -5.98 2.75 -4.70
C GLY A 12 -5.50 3.19 -6.07
N GLY A 13 -4.45 4.01 -6.06
CA GLY A 13 -3.77 4.51 -7.23
C GLY A 13 -2.28 4.20 -7.14
N GLU A 14 -1.71 3.84 -8.29
CA GLU A 14 -0.27 3.74 -8.49
C GLU A 14 0.15 4.77 -9.54
N TYR A 15 1.22 5.49 -9.26
CA TYR A 15 1.79 6.49 -10.16
C TYR A 15 3.28 6.23 -10.35
N TRP A 16 3.69 6.01 -11.59
CA TRP A 16 5.10 5.81 -11.92
C TRP A 16 5.73 7.13 -12.37
N VAL A 17 6.76 7.56 -11.66
CA VAL A 17 7.66 8.64 -12.10
C VAL A 17 8.77 7.97 -12.93
N GLY A 18 8.57 7.98 -14.25
CA GLY A 18 9.47 7.33 -15.19
C GLY A 18 9.49 5.80 -15.02
N LYS A 19 10.67 5.18 -15.10
CA LYS A 19 10.87 3.72 -14.93
C LYS A 19 11.47 3.34 -13.58
N VAL A 20 11.73 4.34 -12.72
CA VAL A 20 12.58 4.19 -11.53
C VAL A 20 11.78 4.31 -10.24
N LEU A 21 10.75 5.16 -10.18
CA LEU A 21 10.00 5.38 -8.94
C LEU A 21 8.52 5.09 -9.14
N ALA A 22 7.90 4.38 -8.21
CA ALA A 22 6.48 4.13 -8.10
C ALA A 22 5.95 4.74 -6.80
N LEU A 23 4.92 5.56 -6.89
CA LEU A 23 4.18 6.08 -5.76
C LEU A 23 2.86 5.32 -5.68
N ARG A 24 2.52 4.78 -4.52
CA ARG A 24 1.30 4.03 -4.29
C ARG A 24 0.51 4.70 -3.17
N LEU A 25 -0.77 4.92 -3.40
CA LEU A 25 -1.69 5.44 -2.41
C LEU A 25 -2.94 4.57 -2.44
N GLY A 26 -3.40 4.15 -1.27
CA GLY A 26 -4.59 3.33 -1.11
C GLY A 26 -5.49 3.88 -0.02
N TYR A 27 -6.75 3.52 -0.11
CA TYR A 27 -7.78 3.82 0.88
C TYR A 27 -8.58 2.56 1.12
N ASP A 28 -8.65 2.15 2.38
CA ASP A 28 -9.42 1.01 2.84
C ASP A 28 -10.60 1.50 3.69
N GLY A 29 -11.80 1.47 3.10
CA GLY A 29 -13.05 1.84 3.77
C GLY A 29 -13.63 0.74 4.66
N SER A 30 -12.94 -0.39 4.86
CA SER A 30 -13.31 -1.34 5.92
C SER A 30 -12.89 -0.87 7.30
N VAL A 31 -11.90 0.03 7.37
CA VAL A 31 -11.44 0.60 8.63
C VAL A 31 -12.46 1.62 9.12
N THR A 32 -13.20 1.26 10.17
CA THR A 32 -14.17 2.12 10.85
C THR A 32 -13.63 2.43 12.25
N GLY A 33 -13.25 3.69 12.52
CA GLY A 33 -12.62 4.07 13.79
C GLY A 33 -11.86 5.40 13.75
N VAL A 34 -10.85 5.55 14.61
CA VAL A 34 -9.94 6.73 14.71
C VAL A 34 -8.97 6.83 13.52
N ASP A 35 -8.82 5.74 12.77
CA ASP A 35 -7.91 5.64 11.64
C ASP A 35 -8.64 5.83 10.32
N ASN A 36 -7.98 6.47 9.35
CA ASN A 36 -8.58 6.82 8.07
C ASN A 36 -8.39 5.74 7.00
N GLY A 37 -7.79 4.58 7.33
CA GLY A 37 -7.57 3.48 6.36
C GLY A 37 -6.70 3.88 5.17
N LEU A 38 -5.99 5.00 5.27
CA LEU A 38 -5.12 5.53 4.22
C LEU A 38 -3.82 4.74 4.22
N THR A 39 -3.50 4.09 3.12
CA THR A 39 -2.23 3.39 2.93
C THR A 39 -1.36 4.15 1.94
N GLY A 40 -0.06 4.11 2.17
CA GLY A 40 0.91 4.78 1.30
C GLY A 40 2.07 3.84 0.99
N GLY A 41 2.72 4.03 -0.15
CA GLY A 41 3.89 3.26 -0.51
C GLY A 41 4.75 3.94 -1.55
N LEU A 42 6.02 3.59 -1.53
CA LEU A 42 7.07 4.04 -2.42
C LEU A 42 7.78 2.79 -2.95
N GLY A 43 7.91 2.67 -4.26
CA GLY A 43 8.70 1.63 -4.91
C GLY A 43 9.84 2.28 -5.68
N ILE A 44 11.05 1.75 -5.58
CA ILE A 44 12.20 2.12 -6.39
C ILE A 44 12.58 0.89 -7.21
N ARG A 45 12.72 1.06 -8.51
CA ARG A 45 13.18 0.02 -9.42
C ARG A 45 14.44 0.49 -10.13
N TRP A 46 15.51 -0.27 -9.97
CA TRP A 46 16.76 -0.03 -10.64
C TRP A 46 17.24 -1.32 -11.30
N GLU A 47 17.03 -1.41 -12.62
CA GLU A 47 17.40 -2.57 -13.45
C GLU A 47 16.85 -3.88 -12.87
N GLU A 48 17.72 -4.69 -12.28
CA GLU A 48 17.44 -5.99 -11.66
C GLU A 48 17.01 -5.87 -10.19
N PHE A 49 17.23 -4.73 -9.56
CA PHE A 49 16.86 -4.50 -8.17
C PHE A 49 15.52 -3.78 -8.06
N SER A 50 14.71 -4.19 -7.09
CA SER A 50 13.51 -3.46 -6.68
C SER A 50 13.51 -3.29 -5.16
N LEU A 51 13.13 -2.11 -4.71
CA LEU A 51 12.95 -1.78 -3.31
C LEU A 51 11.52 -1.26 -3.14
N ASP A 52 10.71 -1.91 -2.32
CA ASP A 52 9.34 -1.50 -2.06
C ASP A 52 9.20 -1.15 -0.58
N TYR A 53 8.73 0.05 -0.31
CA TYR A 53 8.40 0.54 1.01
C TYR A 53 6.91 0.79 1.07
N ALA A 54 6.20 0.15 1.99
CA ALA A 54 4.78 0.37 2.21
C ALA A 54 4.54 0.75 3.66
N PHE A 55 3.81 1.84 3.84
CA PHE A 55 3.31 2.34 5.10
C PHE A 55 1.82 2.05 5.18
N MET A 56 1.43 1.26 6.18
CA MET A 56 0.03 0.97 6.48
C MET A 56 -0.23 1.37 7.93
N PRO A 57 -1.00 2.43 8.20
CA PRO A 57 -1.44 2.74 9.54
C PRO A 57 -2.44 1.65 9.95
N PHE A 58 -2.06 0.84 10.93
CA PHE A 58 -2.90 -0.20 11.50
C PHE A 58 -3.47 0.29 12.85
N GLY A 59 -4.24 1.39 12.83
CA GLY A 59 -5.05 1.83 13.98
C GLY A 59 -4.33 1.79 15.35
N GLU A 60 -5.03 1.28 16.38
CA GLU A 60 -4.57 1.22 17.79
C GLU A 60 -3.36 0.30 18.04
N ILE A 61 -2.94 -0.52 17.07
CA ILE A 61 -1.87 -1.51 17.23
C ILE A 61 -0.50 -1.01 16.75
N GLY A 62 -0.47 0.18 16.15
CA GLY A 62 0.75 0.87 15.71
C GLY A 62 0.93 0.92 14.19
N GLU A 63 1.90 1.75 13.77
CA GLU A 63 2.30 1.91 12.38
C GLU A 63 3.02 0.66 11.85
N ASN A 64 2.60 0.15 10.69
CA ASN A 64 3.26 -0.99 10.03
C ASN A 64 4.11 -0.50 8.86
N HIS A 65 5.42 -0.67 9.00
CA HIS A 65 6.40 -0.36 7.98
C HIS A 65 6.85 -1.66 7.31
N ARG A 66 6.42 -1.88 6.08
CA ARG A 66 6.84 -3.03 5.29
C ARG A 66 7.93 -2.60 4.33
N PHE A 67 9.08 -3.26 4.43
CA PHE A 67 10.18 -3.14 3.48
C PHE A 67 10.28 -4.44 2.67
N GLY A 68 10.33 -4.30 1.36
CA GLY A 68 10.53 -5.37 0.40
C GLY A 68 11.78 -5.08 -0.41
N ILE A 69 12.61 -6.10 -0.59
CA ILE A 69 13.77 -6.05 -1.47
C ILE A 69 13.61 -7.19 -2.46
N GLY A 70 13.62 -6.85 -3.74
CA GLY A 70 13.58 -7.78 -4.86
C GLY A 70 14.87 -7.70 -5.64
N TYR A 71 15.34 -8.87 -6.07
CA TYR A 71 16.42 -9.01 -7.02
C TYR A 71 15.94 -9.97 -8.11
N ARG A 72 15.92 -9.49 -9.34
CA ARG A 72 15.58 -10.28 -10.53
C ARG A 72 16.87 -10.82 -11.10
N TRP A 73 16.99 -12.14 -11.16
CA TRP A 73 18.17 -12.80 -11.72
C TRP A 73 17.80 -13.58 -12.97
N GLY A 74 18.54 -13.35 -14.05
CA GLY A 74 18.35 -14.00 -15.35
C GLY A 74 17.58 -13.14 -16.37
N PRO A 75 17.66 -13.50 -17.66
CA PRO A 75 16.91 -12.84 -18.75
C PRO A 75 15.40 -13.10 -18.67
#